data_AF-A0A926RLU4-F1
#
_entry.id   AF-A0A926RLU4-F1
#
_cell.length_a   1.000
_cell.length_b   1.000
_cell.length_c   1.000
_cell.angle_alpha   90.00
_cell.angle_beta   90.00
_cell.angle_gamma   90.00
#
_symmetry.space_group_name_H-M   'P 1'
#
loop_
_entity.id
_entity.type
_entity.pdbx_description
1 polymer ?
#
loop_
_entity_poly.entity_id
_entity_poly.type
_entity_poly.pdbx_seq_one_letter_code
_entity_poly.pdbx_strand_id
1 'polypeptide(L)'
;MKKSKKNKNKVKVKNRKKIKNSKKKAKRNKIKIKNNSKKKKVKNYKKIKKVSISKEKKKEYFILKLINFQNSLKPQFKFNLNFNFEKYIQGFFDKIANTIDQYKIIKKDEARRIKLEKQEKERLEKIKKAEEKQKEEDLKFKLKEQTLKEEIKLEKQRTKDIKLFLRKEQALLRIEQAEKQKQFLQKLRLDKQIEKFRVREVKELEKLEKISLKEKRDDYAGLQQRIEKLKEKYRIIRDQKIRERVEALGVKIQGDEDRETLLRKEKEYTIARQKIEFSLESFYRSASSLVFQLNKRHVTRHMSIFRCIDRRFETGEIFVKWDEAADDEWLLLIYIKNNSPDEGIVIEDKTNPEKNISHEFKNNEIFKASDTMVDSLTQLIARKRAKNSN
;
A
#
# COMPACT_ATOMS: atom_id res chain seq x y z
N MET A 1 7.19 61.23 10.86
CA MET A 1 6.41 60.28 11.68
C MET A 1 5.81 59.19 10.79
N LYS A 2 5.89 57.94 11.27
CA LYS A 2 4.94 56.81 11.10
C LYS A 2 4.37 56.48 9.69
N LYS A 3 4.93 55.40 9.13
CA LYS A 3 4.31 54.10 8.75
C LYS A 3 3.09 54.04 7.79
N SER A 4 3.28 53.11 6.84
CA SER A 4 2.29 52.18 6.21
C SER A 4 1.50 52.77 5.03
N LYS A 5 1.22 52.09 3.92
CA LYS A 5 1.21 50.67 3.49
C LYS A 5 1.23 50.71 1.94
N LYS A 6 1.91 49.79 1.24
CA LYS A 6 1.47 49.32 -0.10
C LYS A 6 1.95 47.89 -0.35
N ASN A 7 1.02 47.10 -0.89
CA ASN A 7 0.98 45.64 -0.87
C ASN A 7 2.02 44.96 -1.77
N LYS A 8 2.46 43.79 -1.30
CA LYS A 8 3.22 42.78 -2.04
C LYS A 8 2.29 42.05 -3.02
N ASN A 9 2.72 41.90 -4.27
CA ASN A 9 2.65 40.66 -5.04
C ASN A 9 3.58 40.76 -6.25
N LYS A 10 4.79 40.20 -6.12
CA LYS A 10 5.69 39.93 -7.25
C LYS A 10 6.12 38.46 -7.21
N VAL A 11 5.80 37.81 -8.32
CA VAL A 11 6.01 36.41 -8.69
C VAL A 11 7.51 36.05 -8.60
N LYS A 12 7.82 34.92 -7.94
CA LYS A 12 9.17 34.35 -7.86
C LYS A 12 9.36 33.30 -8.96
N VAL A 13 10.12 33.63 -10.00
CA VAL A 13 10.75 32.67 -10.90
C VAL A 13 12.14 32.35 -10.36
N LYS A 14 12.38 31.10 -9.95
CA LYS A 14 13.68 30.63 -9.44
C LYS A 14 14.61 30.27 -10.61
N ASN A 15 15.61 31.11 -10.85
CA ASN A 15 16.77 30.77 -11.68
C ASN A 15 17.69 29.76 -10.98
N ARG A 16 18.05 28.69 -11.71
CA ARG A 16 19.01 27.65 -11.31
C ARG A 16 20.43 28.25 -11.25
N LYS A 17 21.03 28.28 -10.05
CA LYS A 17 22.46 28.56 -9.87
C LYS A 17 23.29 27.28 -10.05
N LYS A 18 24.24 27.33 -11.00
CA LYS A 18 25.40 26.42 -11.09
C LYS A 18 26.28 26.62 -9.84
N ILE A 19 26.66 25.53 -9.18
CA ILE A 19 27.71 25.54 -8.14
C ILE A 19 28.86 24.64 -8.60
N LYS A 20 30.05 25.24 -8.60
CA LYS A 20 31.36 24.66 -8.94
C LYS A 20 31.79 23.62 -7.90
N ASN A 21 32.41 22.55 -8.38
CA ASN A 21 33.04 21.49 -7.57
C ASN A 21 34.16 22.03 -6.67
N SER A 22 33.98 21.91 -5.35
CA SER A 22 35.09 21.98 -4.39
C SER A 22 35.62 20.57 -4.11
N LYS A 23 36.82 20.25 -4.63
CA LYS A 23 37.59 19.07 -4.23
C LYS A 23 37.98 19.20 -2.74
N LYS A 24 37.47 18.31 -1.87
CA LYS A 24 38.10 18.01 -0.57
C LYS A 24 38.65 16.58 -0.59
N LYS A 25 39.97 16.50 -0.50
CA LYS A 25 40.78 15.27 -0.41
C LYS A 25 40.36 14.45 0.82
N ALA A 26 39.90 13.22 0.62
CA ALA A 26 39.82 12.24 1.70
C ALA A 26 41.20 11.59 1.91
N LYS A 27 41.79 11.80 3.09
CA LYS A 27 43.04 11.18 3.53
C LYS A 27 42.84 9.66 3.67
N ARG A 28 43.74 8.88 3.05
CA ARG A 28 43.99 7.47 3.37
C ARG A 28 44.32 7.33 4.86
N ASN A 29 43.61 6.46 5.57
CA ASN A 29 44.17 5.75 6.72
C ASN A 29 43.97 4.24 6.49
N LYS A 30 45.07 3.55 6.20
CA LYS A 30 45.17 2.08 6.22
C LYS A 30 45.03 1.64 7.68
N ILE A 31 43.98 0.89 8.02
CA ILE A 31 43.95 0.14 9.28
C ILE A 31 44.10 -1.35 8.94
N LYS A 32 45.18 -1.90 9.46
CA LYS A 32 45.68 -3.27 9.28
C LYS A 32 44.70 -4.28 9.88
N ILE A 33 44.24 -5.24 9.08
CA ILE A 33 43.59 -6.45 9.60
C ILE A 33 44.70 -7.32 10.22
N LYS A 34 44.70 -7.44 11.55
CA LYS A 34 45.58 -8.38 12.28
C LYS A 34 44.94 -9.77 12.21
N ASN A 35 45.53 -10.66 11.40
CA ASN A 35 45.26 -12.08 11.47
C ASN A 35 45.87 -12.64 12.77
N ASN A 36 45.02 -12.97 13.75
CA ASN A 36 45.44 -13.77 14.90
C ASN A 36 45.19 -15.25 14.59
N SER A 37 46.21 -15.91 14.05
CA SER A 37 46.33 -17.37 14.06
C SER A 37 46.80 -17.83 15.45
N LYS A 38 45.87 -18.33 16.27
CA LYS A 38 46.23 -19.15 17.44
C LYS A 38 45.86 -20.61 17.17
N LYS A 39 46.90 -21.38 16.84
CA LYS A 39 46.92 -22.86 16.88
C LYS A 39 46.37 -23.35 18.23
N LYS A 40 45.38 -24.24 18.21
CA LYS A 40 45.16 -25.20 19.32
C LYS A 40 45.07 -26.62 18.75
N LYS A 41 45.89 -27.47 19.35
CA LYS A 41 46.19 -28.86 18.97
C LYS A 41 45.01 -29.80 19.25
N VAL A 42 44.96 -30.84 18.43
CA VAL A 42 44.15 -32.08 18.53
C VAL A 42 44.32 -32.76 19.89
N LYS A 43 43.23 -33.32 20.44
CA LYS A 43 43.28 -34.51 21.31
C LYS A 43 42.17 -35.49 20.90
N ASN A 44 42.61 -36.66 20.43
CA ASN A 44 41.80 -37.82 20.07
C ASN A 44 41.09 -38.40 21.30
N TYR A 45 39.79 -38.67 21.18
CA TYR A 45 39.05 -39.45 22.18
C TYR A 45 39.36 -40.93 21.98
N LYS A 46 40.01 -41.53 22.98
CA LYS A 46 40.34 -42.96 23.06
C LYS A 46 39.06 -43.79 23.27
N LYS A 47 38.90 -44.84 22.46
CA LYS A 47 37.94 -45.96 22.67
C LYS A 47 38.13 -46.59 24.06
N ILE A 48 37.05 -46.76 24.80
CA ILE A 48 37.03 -47.49 26.08
C ILE A 48 36.69 -48.96 25.82
N LYS A 49 37.49 -49.85 26.41
CA LYS A 49 37.45 -51.32 26.31
C LYS A 49 36.29 -51.92 27.12
N LYS A 50 35.71 -53.02 26.60
CA LYS A 50 34.86 -53.96 27.35
C LYS A 50 35.71 -54.72 28.39
N VAL A 51 35.18 -54.90 29.60
CA VAL A 51 35.75 -55.74 30.66
C VAL A 51 34.74 -56.84 31.01
N SER A 52 35.22 -58.08 31.04
CA SER A 52 34.51 -59.32 31.36
C SER A 52 34.38 -59.54 32.88
N ILE A 53 33.26 -60.12 33.31
CA ILE A 53 33.01 -60.53 34.70
C ILE A 53 33.35 -62.03 34.84
N SER A 54 34.24 -62.36 35.78
CA SER A 54 34.61 -63.73 36.17
C SER A 54 33.69 -64.27 37.28
N LYS A 55 33.49 -65.59 37.28
CA LYS A 55 32.76 -66.38 38.31
C LYS A 55 33.69 -66.82 39.43
N GLU A 56 33.19 -66.86 40.67
CA GLU A 56 33.77 -67.65 41.77
C GLU A 56 32.68 -68.38 42.59
N LYS A 57 33.03 -69.59 43.07
CA LYS A 57 32.26 -70.52 43.93
C LYS A 57 32.99 -70.70 45.27
N LYS A 58 32.28 -70.99 46.38
CA LYS A 58 32.79 -71.83 47.50
C LYS A 58 31.68 -72.65 48.19
N LYS A 59 32.08 -73.82 48.70
CA LYS A 59 31.35 -74.87 49.46
C LYS A 59 31.69 -74.75 50.96
N GLU A 60 30.85 -75.27 51.88
CA GLU A 60 31.20 -76.06 53.10
C GLU A 60 30.18 -75.98 54.26
N TYR A 61 29.56 -77.11 54.63
CA TYR A 61 29.35 -77.49 56.05
C TYR A 61 29.35 -79.02 56.19
N PHE A 62 30.56 -79.55 56.01
CA PHE A 62 31.00 -80.90 56.30
C PHE A 62 31.04 -81.22 57.81
N ILE A 63 30.65 -80.27 58.68
CA ILE A 63 30.91 -80.30 60.13
C ILE A 63 29.75 -80.89 60.95
N LEU A 64 28.50 -80.84 60.47
CA LEU A 64 27.34 -81.33 61.25
C LEU A 64 27.22 -82.87 61.32
N LYS A 65 27.86 -83.62 60.41
CA LYS A 65 27.75 -85.09 60.39
C LYS A 65 28.68 -85.80 61.39
N LEU A 66 29.65 -85.07 61.95
CA LEU A 66 30.60 -85.58 62.94
C LEU A 66 29.91 -85.94 64.28
N ILE A 67 28.73 -85.37 64.57
CA ILE A 67 28.02 -85.49 65.85
C ILE A 67 27.36 -86.87 66.05
N ASN A 68 26.99 -87.60 64.99
CA ASN A 68 26.35 -88.91 65.15
C ASN A 68 27.33 -90.08 65.40
N PHE A 69 28.65 -89.81 65.33
CA PHE A 69 29.70 -90.77 65.68
C PHE A 69 29.70 -91.13 67.18
N GLN A 70 28.97 -90.38 68.03
CA GLN A 70 28.91 -90.57 69.49
C GLN A 70 27.97 -91.70 69.95
N ASN A 71 27.24 -92.37 69.05
CA ASN A 71 26.36 -93.51 69.39
C ASN A 71 27.08 -94.88 69.46
N SER A 72 28.42 -94.93 69.58
CA SER A 72 29.22 -96.15 69.39
C SER A 72 29.81 -96.84 70.65
N LEU A 73 29.25 -96.72 71.86
CA LEU A 73 29.87 -97.31 73.07
C LEU A 73 28.90 -98.15 73.95
N LYS A 74 29.26 -99.42 74.18
CA LYS A 74 28.84 -100.40 75.24
C LYS A 74 30.14 -101.11 75.75
N PRO A 75 30.23 -102.07 76.74
CA PRO A 75 29.26 -102.82 77.62
C PRO A 75 29.75 -103.09 79.11
N GLN A 76 28.99 -103.71 80.09
CA GLN A 76 28.89 -105.14 80.60
C GLN A 76 29.44 -105.42 82.05
N PHE A 77 28.76 -106.21 82.93
CA PHE A 77 29.33 -107.11 84.02
C PHE A 77 28.30 -108.15 84.58
N LYS A 78 28.77 -109.34 85.07
CA LYS A 78 28.05 -110.55 85.61
C LYS A 78 28.43 -110.81 87.09
N PHE A 79 27.70 -111.63 87.89
CA PHE A 79 28.21 -112.64 88.90
C PHE A 79 27.06 -113.45 89.59
N ASN A 80 27.41 -114.57 90.27
CA ASN A 80 26.59 -115.76 90.65
C ASN A 80 26.85 -116.19 92.14
N LEU A 81 25.95 -116.99 92.81
CA LEU A 81 26.15 -117.97 93.95
C LEU A 81 25.15 -117.93 95.17
N ASN A 82 25.19 -118.95 96.07
CA ASN A 82 24.10 -119.78 96.70
C ASN A 82 23.99 -119.78 98.28
N PHE A 83 22.79 -120.14 98.85
CA PHE A 83 22.23 -120.54 100.22
C PHE A 83 23.00 -120.30 101.58
N ASN A 84 22.44 -120.23 102.82
CA ASN A 84 21.21 -120.75 103.50
C ASN A 84 20.86 -119.98 104.83
N PHE A 85 19.64 -120.13 105.37
CA PHE A 85 19.00 -119.36 106.48
C PHE A 85 18.68 -120.23 107.72
N GLU A 86 18.92 -119.74 108.96
CA GLU A 86 17.96 -119.90 110.11
C GLU A 86 18.39 -119.20 111.44
N LYS A 87 18.40 -117.86 111.46
CA LYS A 87 18.27 -117.03 112.69
C LYS A 87 17.68 -115.64 112.43
N TYR A 88 17.27 -115.35 111.19
CA TYR A 88 16.92 -114.02 110.68
C TYR A 88 15.44 -113.62 110.85
N ILE A 89 14.59 -114.52 111.34
CA ILE A 89 13.13 -114.31 111.28
C ILE A 89 12.61 -113.43 112.43
N GLN A 90 13.30 -113.35 113.57
CA GLN A 90 12.84 -112.51 114.70
C GLN A 90 13.05 -110.99 114.45
N GLY A 91 14.11 -110.59 113.74
CA GLY A 91 14.37 -109.17 113.40
C GLY A 91 13.63 -108.66 112.15
N PHE A 92 12.89 -109.53 111.48
CA PHE A 92 12.16 -109.21 110.25
C PHE A 92 10.90 -108.38 110.53
N PHE A 93 10.18 -108.68 111.62
CA PHE A 93 8.90 -108.02 111.93
C PHE A 93 9.04 -106.58 112.46
N ASP A 94 10.09 -106.26 113.24
CA ASP A 94 10.37 -104.87 113.65
C ASP A 94 10.78 -103.96 112.49
N LYS A 95 11.32 -104.55 111.41
CA LYS A 95 11.69 -103.84 110.18
C LYS A 95 10.48 -103.48 109.32
N ILE A 96 9.40 -104.27 109.42
CA ILE A 96 8.15 -104.06 108.68
C ILE A 96 7.33 -102.92 109.29
N ALA A 97 7.30 -102.79 110.62
CA ALA A 97 6.58 -101.69 111.28
C ALA A 97 7.14 -100.31 110.88
N ASN A 98 8.47 -100.17 110.86
CA ASN A 98 9.15 -98.92 110.46
C ASN A 98 8.96 -98.55 108.97
N THR A 99 8.70 -99.52 108.09
CA THR A 99 8.51 -99.26 106.65
C THR A 99 7.10 -98.76 106.32
N ILE A 100 6.09 -99.11 107.11
CA ILE A 100 4.70 -98.67 106.87
C ILE A 100 4.52 -97.17 107.21
N ASP A 101 5.17 -96.67 108.26
CA ASP A 101 5.12 -95.24 108.60
C ASP A 101 5.88 -94.37 107.59
N GLN A 102 6.98 -94.86 107.03
CA GLN A 102 7.71 -94.19 105.94
C GLN A 102 6.83 -94.02 104.68
N TYR A 103 6.00 -95.01 104.34
CA TYR A 103 5.11 -94.92 103.16
C TYR A 103 4.03 -93.83 103.30
N LYS A 104 3.47 -93.64 104.51
CA LYS A 104 2.47 -92.59 104.78
C LYS A 104 3.04 -91.17 104.62
N ILE A 105 4.31 -90.97 104.96
CA ILE A 105 5.01 -89.69 104.82
C ILE A 105 5.27 -89.40 103.33
N ILE A 106 5.80 -90.37 102.60
CA ILE A 106 6.12 -90.24 101.17
C ILE A 106 4.88 -89.86 100.34
N LYS A 107 3.71 -90.46 100.62
CA LYS A 107 2.46 -90.17 99.90
C LYS A 107 1.97 -88.72 100.09
N LYS A 108 2.18 -88.12 101.28
CA LYS A 108 1.81 -86.71 101.53
C LYS A 108 2.76 -85.75 100.82
N ASP A 109 4.04 -86.08 100.74
CA ASP A 109 5.04 -85.28 100.04
C ASP A 109 4.87 -85.33 98.52
N GLU A 110 4.48 -86.47 97.97
CA GLU A 110 4.20 -86.61 96.54
C GLU A 110 2.98 -85.77 96.10
N ALA A 111 1.92 -85.73 96.91
CA ALA A 111 0.76 -84.86 96.67
C ALA A 111 1.10 -83.36 96.73
N ARG A 112 2.00 -82.95 97.64
CA ARG A 112 2.52 -81.57 97.70
C ARG A 112 3.38 -81.23 96.48
N ARG A 113 4.23 -82.16 96.04
CA ARG A 113 5.08 -82.01 94.86
C ARG A 113 4.26 -81.79 93.59
N ILE A 114 3.20 -82.57 93.37
CA ILE A 114 2.28 -82.43 92.22
C ILE A 114 1.57 -81.06 92.23
N LYS A 115 1.19 -80.54 93.41
CA LYS A 115 0.52 -79.24 93.53
C LYS A 115 1.46 -78.08 93.23
N LEU A 116 2.70 -78.14 93.70
CA LEU A 116 3.75 -77.16 93.40
C LEU A 116 4.12 -77.18 91.91
N GLU A 117 4.27 -78.37 91.33
CA GLU A 117 4.59 -78.52 89.90
C GLU A 117 3.49 -77.94 88.98
N LYS A 118 2.22 -78.09 89.35
CA LYS A 118 1.11 -77.44 88.62
C LYS A 118 1.17 -75.91 88.69
N GLN A 119 1.47 -75.33 89.86
CA GLN A 119 1.59 -73.89 90.02
C GLN A 119 2.80 -73.31 89.28
N GLU A 120 3.91 -74.06 89.27
CA GLU A 120 5.12 -73.67 88.54
C GLU A 120 4.89 -73.70 87.02
N LYS A 121 4.23 -74.75 86.50
CA LYS A 121 3.82 -74.83 85.08
C LYS A 121 2.92 -73.68 84.67
N GLU A 122 1.93 -73.32 85.50
CA GLU A 122 1.01 -72.21 85.21
C GLU A 122 1.71 -70.83 85.21
N ARG A 123 2.66 -70.61 86.13
CA ARG A 123 3.49 -69.38 86.16
C ARG A 123 4.40 -69.30 84.94
N LEU A 124 5.07 -70.39 84.58
CA LEU A 124 5.90 -70.50 83.38
C LEU A 124 5.08 -70.22 82.11
N GLU A 125 3.84 -70.70 82.02
CA GLU A 125 2.96 -70.45 80.89
C GLU A 125 2.52 -68.98 80.79
N LYS A 126 2.23 -68.32 81.91
CA LYS A 126 1.90 -66.88 81.96
C LYS A 126 3.10 -66.00 81.57
N ILE A 127 4.31 -66.35 82.03
CA ILE A 127 5.56 -65.66 81.65
C ILE A 127 5.80 -65.81 80.14
N LYS A 128 5.69 -67.04 79.60
CA LYS A 128 5.83 -67.28 78.16
C LYS A 128 4.82 -66.49 77.33
N LYS A 129 3.54 -66.44 77.74
CA LYS A 129 2.51 -65.64 77.06
C LYS A 129 2.79 -64.13 77.13
N ALA A 130 3.35 -63.62 78.23
CA ALA A 130 3.72 -62.21 78.35
C ALA A 130 4.93 -61.86 77.48
N GLU A 131 5.96 -62.73 77.45
CA GLU A 131 7.12 -62.58 76.55
C GLU A 131 6.73 -62.66 75.08
N GLU A 132 5.80 -63.55 74.70
CA GLU A 132 5.26 -63.63 73.34
C GLU A 132 4.54 -62.34 72.94
N LYS A 133 3.70 -61.78 73.82
CA LYS A 133 3.02 -60.50 73.57
C LYS A 133 4.00 -59.33 73.41
N GLN A 134 5.01 -59.23 74.27
CA GLN A 134 6.06 -58.20 74.13
C GLN A 134 6.81 -58.35 72.80
N LYS A 135 7.19 -59.57 72.42
CA LYS A 135 7.83 -59.83 71.12
C LYS A 135 6.93 -59.46 69.94
N GLU A 136 5.62 -59.73 70.01
CA GLU A 136 4.66 -59.32 68.98
C GLU A 136 4.50 -57.79 68.89
N GLU A 137 4.46 -57.08 70.02
CA GLU A 137 4.36 -55.62 70.05
C GLU A 137 5.64 -54.96 69.51
N ASP A 138 6.82 -55.46 69.88
CA ASP A 138 8.10 -55.00 69.34
C ASP A 138 8.21 -55.26 67.83
N LEU A 139 7.74 -56.43 67.37
CA LEU A 139 7.65 -56.75 65.93
C LEU A 139 6.73 -55.76 65.20
N LYS A 140 5.54 -55.49 65.76
CA LYS A 140 4.59 -54.50 65.21
C LYS A 140 5.17 -53.08 65.20
N PHE A 141 5.87 -52.69 66.26
CA PHE A 141 6.51 -51.37 66.35
C PHE A 141 7.62 -51.24 65.30
N LYS A 142 8.46 -52.26 65.15
CA LYS A 142 9.54 -52.31 64.15
C LYS A 142 9.00 -52.28 62.72
N LEU A 143 7.90 -52.99 62.45
CA LEU A 143 7.19 -52.92 61.16
C LEU A 143 6.67 -51.50 60.88
N LYS A 144 6.03 -50.85 61.87
CA LYS A 144 5.56 -49.46 61.73
C LYS A 144 6.71 -48.49 61.47
N GLU A 145 7.82 -48.62 62.19
CA GLU A 145 9.01 -47.77 61.98
C GLU A 145 9.59 -47.97 60.57
N GLN A 146 9.61 -49.20 60.06
CA GLN A 146 10.01 -49.49 58.68
C GLN A 146 9.06 -48.84 57.67
N THR A 147 7.73 -48.94 57.85
CA THR A 147 6.76 -48.29 56.96
C THR A 147 6.92 -46.77 56.94
N LEU A 148 7.12 -46.14 58.11
CA LEU A 148 7.30 -44.69 58.19
C LEU A 148 8.59 -44.24 57.48
N LYS A 149 9.68 -45.01 57.63
CA LYS A 149 10.95 -44.76 56.93
C LYS A 149 10.81 -44.93 55.41
N GLU A 150 10.00 -45.89 54.96
CA GLU A 150 9.71 -46.10 53.55
C GLU A 150 8.87 -44.96 52.96
N GLU A 151 7.82 -44.51 53.67
CA GLU A 151 7.00 -43.37 53.24
C GLU A 151 7.82 -42.09 53.07
N ILE A 152 8.69 -41.76 54.03
CA ILE A 152 9.58 -40.59 53.95
C ILE A 152 10.56 -40.71 52.76
N LYS A 153 11.08 -41.92 52.48
CA LYS A 153 11.93 -42.15 51.31
C LYS A 153 11.14 -41.97 50.02
N LEU A 154 9.91 -42.47 49.97
CA LEU A 154 9.00 -42.37 48.82
C LEU A 154 8.63 -40.92 48.54
N GLU A 155 8.42 -40.10 49.56
CA GLU A 155 8.13 -38.67 49.41
C GLU A 155 9.36 -37.87 48.93
N LYS A 156 10.55 -38.22 49.42
CA LYS A 156 11.82 -37.68 48.90
C LYS A 156 12.07 -38.08 47.45
N GLN A 157 11.67 -39.28 47.03
CA GLN A 157 11.72 -39.70 45.62
C GLN A 157 10.70 -38.92 44.78
N ARG A 158 9.43 -38.87 45.20
CA ARG A 158 8.36 -38.11 44.53
C ARG A 158 8.75 -36.64 44.33
N THR A 159 9.25 -35.96 45.36
CA THR A 159 9.68 -34.56 45.24
C THR A 159 10.88 -34.36 44.30
N LYS A 160 11.83 -35.31 44.27
CA LYS A 160 12.93 -35.30 43.30
C LYS A 160 12.42 -35.51 41.88
N ASP A 161 11.51 -36.45 41.68
CA ASP A 161 10.94 -36.78 40.38
C ASP A 161 10.06 -35.64 39.85
N ILE A 162 9.25 -35.01 40.69
CA ILE A 162 8.47 -33.81 40.34
C ILE A 162 9.40 -32.67 39.94
N LYS A 163 10.46 -32.40 40.71
CA LYS A 163 11.46 -31.38 40.35
C LYS A 163 12.19 -31.71 39.05
N LEU A 164 12.49 -32.99 38.81
CA LEU A 164 13.13 -33.44 37.58
C LEU A 164 12.18 -33.30 36.38
N PHE A 165 10.91 -33.65 36.55
CA PHE A 165 9.85 -33.50 35.55
C PHE A 165 9.67 -32.03 35.16
N LEU A 166 9.52 -31.13 36.14
CA LEU A 166 9.41 -29.69 35.90
C LEU A 166 10.61 -29.11 35.15
N ARG A 167 11.84 -29.55 35.48
CA ARG A 167 13.03 -29.11 34.73
C ARG A 167 13.05 -29.64 33.30
N LYS A 168 12.60 -30.88 33.08
CA LYS A 168 12.50 -31.47 31.74
C LYS A 168 11.46 -30.72 30.90
N GLU A 169 10.28 -30.44 31.44
CA GLU A 169 9.27 -29.65 30.73
C GLU A 169 9.75 -28.22 30.43
N GLN A 170 10.35 -27.53 31.39
CA GLN A 170 10.92 -26.20 31.14
C GLN A 170 12.02 -26.22 30.07
N ALA A 171 12.82 -27.29 30.01
CA ALA A 171 13.81 -27.47 28.96
C ALA A 171 13.15 -27.69 27.59
N LEU A 172 12.09 -28.50 27.52
CA LEU A 172 11.30 -28.71 26.30
C LEU A 172 10.66 -27.39 25.81
N LEU A 173 10.06 -26.61 26.71
CA LEU A 173 9.52 -25.28 26.39
C LEU A 173 10.57 -24.33 25.83
N ARG A 174 11.80 -24.33 26.38
CA ARG A 174 12.90 -23.51 25.84
C ARG A 174 13.35 -23.98 24.46
N ILE A 175 13.38 -25.30 24.22
CA ILE A 175 13.71 -25.87 22.91
C ILE A 175 12.66 -25.46 21.89
N GLU A 176 11.37 -25.60 22.22
CA GLU A 176 10.25 -25.26 21.33
C GLU A 176 10.23 -23.75 20.99
N GLN A 177 10.46 -22.88 21.99
CA GLN A 177 10.58 -21.44 21.76
C GLN A 177 11.78 -21.10 20.85
N ALA A 178 12.92 -21.75 21.05
CA ALA A 178 14.11 -21.54 20.23
C ALA A 178 13.88 -22.01 18.77
N GLU A 179 13.16 -23.12 18.56
CA GLU A 179 12.78 -23.59 17.23
C GLU A 179 11.83 -22.61 16.53
N LYS A 180 10.80 -22.11 17.23
CA LYS A 180 9.89 -21.07 16.72
C LYS A 180 10.66 -19.81 16.30
N GLN A 181 11.59 -19.35 17.12
CA GLN A 181 12.45 -18.20 16.79
C GLN A 181 13.34 -18.46 15.57
N LYS A 182 13.93 -19.65 15.42
CA LYS A 182 14.73 -20.02 14.24
C LYS A 182 13.88 -20.00 12.97
N GLN A 183 12.69 -20.61 13.00
CA GLN A 183 11.77 -20.61 11.86
C GLN A 183 11.34 -19.18 11.50
N PHE A 184 11.04 -18.35 12.50
CA PHE A 184 10.70 -16.95 12.29
C PHE A 184 11.83 -16.15 11.63
N LEU A 185 13.07 -16.32 12.10
CA LEU A 185 14.25 -15.68 11.50
C LEU A 185 14.50 -16.16 10.07
N GLN A 186 14.24 -17.43 9.77
CA GLN A 186 14.37 -17.97 8.42
C GLN A 186 13.32 -17.37 7.47
N LYS A 187 12.05 -17.27 7.90
CA LYS A 187 10.98 -16.58 7.17
C LYS A 187 11.37 -15.14 6.86
N LEU A 188 11.81 -14.37 7.87
CA LEU A 188 12.28 -13.00 7.72
C LEU A 188 13.42 -12.83 6.71
N ARG A 189 14.34 -13.80 6.63
CA ARG A 189 15.43 -13.78 5.65
C ARG A 189 14.91 -14.03 4.23
N LEU A 190 13.99 -14.98 4.07
CA LEU A 190 13.35 -15.28 2.78
C LEU A 190 12.51 -14.09 2.31
N ASP A 191 11.70 -13.49 3.19
CA ASP A 191 10.89 -12.31 2.87
C ASP A 191 11.76 -11.15 2.40
N LYS A 192 12.88 -10.87 3.09
CA LYS A 192 13.85 -9.85 2.66
C LYS A 192 14.50 -10.15 1.31
N GLN A 193 14.70 -11.43 0.98
CA GLN A 193 15.21 -11.81 -0.34
C GLN A 193 14.13 -11.60 -1.41
N ILE A 194 12.91 -12.08 -1.18
CA ILE A 194 11.76 -11.91 -2.07
C ILE A 194 11.54 -10.42 -2.35
N GLU A 195 11.58 -9.57 -1.33
CA GLU A 195 11.41 -8.13 -1.48
C GLU A 195 12.53 -7.49 -2.33
N LYS A 196 13.78 -7.95 -2.19
CA LYS A 196 14.88 -7.54 -3.09
C LYS A 196 14.70 -8.02 -4.53
N PHE A 197 14.06 -9.15 -4.77
CA PHE A 197 13.71 -9.60 -6.12
C PHE A 197 12.59 -8.74 -6.70
N ARG A 198 11.51 -8.50 -5.94
CA ARG A 198 10.41 -7.61 -6.34
C ARG A 198 10.90 -6.21 -6.73
N VAL A 199 11.78 -5.60 -5.92
CA VAL A 199 12.35 -4.28 -6.23
C VAL A 199 13.20 -4.30 -7.50
N ARG A 200 13.85 -5.42 -7.84
CA ARG A 200 14.61 -5.54 -9.09
C ARG A 200 13.69 -5.72 -10.29
N GLU A 201 12.69 -6.58 -10.18
CA GLU A 201 11.68 -6.82 -11.21
C GLU A 201 10.96 -5.53 -11.61
N VAL A 202 10.49 -4.75 -10.63
CA VAL A 202 9.86 -3.44 -10.90
C VAL A 202 10.82 -2.51 -11.65
N LYS A 203 12.09 -2.44 -11.26
CA LYS A 203 13.09 -1.62 -11.96
C LYS A 203 13.40 -2.11 -13.37
N GLU A 204 13.31 -3.41 -13.61
CA GLU A 204 13.50 -3.98 -14.94
C GLU A 204 12.28 -3.69 -15.83
N LEU A 205 11.07 -3.85 -15.30
CA LEU A 205 9.84 -3.45 -15.99
C LEU A 205 9.84 -1.96 -16.32
N GLU A 206 10.19 -1.08 -15.38
CA GLU A 206 10.32 0.37 -15.62
C GLU A 206 11.33 0.68 -16.72
N LYS A 207 12.47 -0.03 -16.77
CA LYS A 207 13.47 0.16 -17.83
C LYS A 207 12.95 -0.31 -19.19
N LEU A 208 12.30 -1.47 -19.24
CA LEU A 208 11.71 -2.01 -20.47
C LEU A 208 10.60 -1.09 -20.99
N GLU A 209 9.74 -0.60 -20.11
CA GLU A 209 8.70 0.37 -20.46
C GLU A 209 9.31 1.66 -21.02
N LYS A 210 10.36 2.18 -20.37
CA LYS A 210 11.05 3.39 -20.83
C LYS A 210 11.69 3.20 -22.22
N ILE A 211 12.24 2.01 -22.50
CA ILE A 211 12.81 1.68 -23.82
C ILE A 211 11.68 1.62 -24.85
N SER A 212 10.59 0.90 -24.58
CA SER A 212 9.44 0.80 -25.47
C SER A 212 8.81 2.18 -25.77
N LEU A 213 8.70 3.05 -24.76
CA LEU A 213 8.22 4.41 -24.94
C LEU A 213 9.17 5.29 -25.75
N LYS A 214 10.49 5.05 -25.64
CA LYS A 214 11.49 5.77 -26.42
C LYS A 214 11.44 5.36 -27.89
N GLU A 215 11.37 4.06 -28.17
CA GLU A 215 11.21 3.54 -29.54
C GLU A 215 9.96 4.12 -30.21
N LYS A 216 8.81 4.08 -29.52
CA LYS A 216 7.58 4.72 -30.00
C LYS A 216 7.78 6.21 -30.29
N ARG A 217 8.53 6.97 -29.47
CA ARG A 217 8.79 8.40 -29.71
C ARG A 217 9.70 8.64 -30.91
N ASP A 218 10.73 7.82 -31.08
CA ASP A 218 11.68 7.95 -32.18
C ASP A 218 10.98 7.67 -33.53
N ASP A 219 10.03 6.73 -33.58
CA ASP A 219 9.16 6.50 -34.76
C ASP A 219 8.31 7.73 -35.11
N TYR A 220 7.81 8.46 -34.10
CA TYR A 220 7.03 9.69 -34.31
C TYR A 220 7.88 10.91 -34.70
N ALA A 221 9.21 10.88 -34.52
CA ALA A 221 10.05 12.03 -34.86
C ALA A 221 10.04 12.35 -36.37
N GLY A 222 10.04 11.31 -37.21
CA GLY A 222 9.89 11.47 -38.67
C GLY A 222 8.51 12.02 -39.06
N LEU A 223 7.44 11.56 -38.39
CA LEU A 223 6.08 12.08 -38.57
C LEU A 223 6.01 13.56 -38.16
N GLN A 224 6.59 13.94 -37.02
CA GLN A 224 6.63 15.33 -36.54
C GLN A 224 7.31 16.25 -37.53
N GLN A 225 8.46 15.86 -38.10
CA GLN A 225 9.13 16.65 -39.13
C GLN A 225 8.28 16.81 -40.39
N ARG A 226 7.54 15.77 -40.79
CA ARG A 226 6.62 15.83 -41.94
C ARG A 226 5.42 16.73 -41.67
N ILE A 227 4.86 16.66 -40.46
CA ILE A 227 3.79 17.56 -40.00
C ILE A 227 4.28 19.01 -39.97
N GLU A 228 5.49 19.26 -39.49
CA GLU A 228 6.05 20.61 -39.44
C GLU A 228 6.25 21.19 -40.84
N LYS A 229 6.80 20.41 -41.77
CA LYS A 229 6.90 20.80 -43.19
C LYS A 229 5.52 21.11 -43.80
N LEU A 230 4.50 20.31 -43.49
CA LEU A 230 3.14 20.57 -43.96
C LEU A 230 2.56 21.85 -43.35
N LYS A 231 2.72 22.05 -42.04
CA LYS A 231 2.27 23.28 -41.35
C LYS A 231 2.92 24.52 -41.94
N GLU A 232 4.22 24.48 -42.22
CA GLU A 232 4.95 25.59 -42.83
C GLU A 232 4.44 25.89 -44.24
N LYS A 233 4.23 24.86 -45.06
CA LYS A 233 3.60 25.02 -46.39
C LYS A 233 2.23 25.71 -46.30
N TYR A 234 1.36 25.28 -45.38
CA TYR A 234 0.05 25.90 -45.19
C TYR A 234 0.10 27.31 -44.58
N ARG A 235 1.13 27.64 -43.79
CA ARG A 235 1.35 29.01 -43.32
C ARG A 235 1.67 29.94 -44.48
N ILE A 236 2.62 29.57 -45.33
CA ILE A 236 3.00 30.34 -46.52
C ILE A 236 1.80 30.56 -47.44
N ILE A 237 1.03 29.50 -47.74
CA ILE A 237 -0.18 29.61 -48.58
C ILE A 237 -1.22 30.55 -47.95
N ARG A 238 -1.41 30.47 -46.63
CA ARG A 238 -2.36 31.34 -45.93
C ARG A 238 -1.91 32.80 -45.96
N ASP A 239 -0.64 33.07 -45.74
CA ASP A 239 -0.08 34.42 -45.72
C ASP A 239 -0.09 35.03 -47.12
N GLN A 240 0.19 34.22 -48.16
CA GLN A 240 0.00 34.61 -49.56
C GLN A 240 -1.47 34.98 -49.84
N LYS A 241 -2.43 34.16 -49.40
CA LYS A 241 -3.86 34.45 -49.59
C LYS A 241 -4.33 35.71 -48.84
N ILE A 242 -3.74 36.01 -47.68
CA ILE A 242 -4.01 37.25 -46.96
C ILE A 242 -3.45 38.45 -47.76
N ARG A 243 -2.25 38.33 -48.32
CA ARG A 243 -1.67 39.36 -49.20
C ARG A 243 -2.54 39.61 -50.43
N GLU A 244 -2.92 38.56 -51.16
CA GLU A 244 -3.81 38.66 -52.34
C GLU A 244 -5.14 39.34 -51.99
N ARG A 245 -5.71 39.03 -50.82
CA ARG A 245 -6.96 39.65 -50.35
C ARG A 245 -6.78 41.13 -50.01
N VAL A 246 -5.70 41.51 -49.34
CA VAL A 246 -5.41 42.92 -49.01
C VAL A 246 -5.08 43.73 -50.27
N GLU A 247 -4.39 43.12 -51.22
CA GLU A 247 -4.10 43.70 -52.54
C GLU A 247 -5.38 43.92 -53.36
N ALA A 248 -6.30 42.96 -53.36
CA ALA A 248 -7.61 43.10 -54.01
C ALA A 248 -8.47 44.24 -53.40
N LEU A 249 -8.29 44.57 -52.11
CA LEU A 249 -8.93 45.73 -51.48
C LEU A 249 -8.28 47.07 -51.88
N GLY A 250 -7.20 47.06 -52.66
CA GLY A 250 -6.50 48.25 -53.15
C GLY A 250 -5.62 48.93 -52.09
N VAL A 251 -5.32 48.25 -50.98
CA VAL A 251 -4.47 48.78 -49.91
C VAL A 251 -3.00 48.65 -50.32
N LYS A 252 -2.25 49.76 -50.34
CA LYS A 252 -0.81 49.74 -50.63
C LYS A 252 -0.05 48.94 -49.56
N ILE A 253 0.55 47.83 -49.96
CA ILE A 253 1.38 46.97 -49.12
C ILE A 253 2.84 47.43 -49.28
N GLN A 254 3.52 47.75 -48.18
CA GLN A 254 4.99 47.82 -48.17
C GLN A 254 5.53 46.39 -48.02
N GLY A 255 6.51 46.01 -48.84
CA GLY A 255 6.79 44.60 -49.17
C GLY A 255 7.05 43.63 -48.02
N ASP A 256 7.52 44.10 -46.86
CA ASP A 256 7.82 43.26 -45.68
C ASP A 256 6.89 43.56 -44.49
N GLU A 257 5.60 43.72 -44.77
CA GLU A 257 4.59 43.88 -43.72
C GLU A 257 4.23 42.54 -43.05
N ASP A 258 4.16 42.57 -41.72
CA ASP A 258 3.73 41.45 -40.88
C ASP A 258 2.30 41.01 -41.20
N ARG A 259 1.99 39.73 -40.96
CA ARG A 259 0.63 39.20 -41.10
C ARG A 259 -0.40 39.99 -40.29
N GLU A 260 -0.02 40.41 -39.09
CA GLU A 260 -0.91 41.17 -38.21
C GLU A 260 -1.23 42.56 -38.76
N THR A 261 -0.25 43.22 -39.39
CA THR A 261 -0.47 44.53 -40.01
C THR A 261 -1.38 44.43 -41.24
N LEU A 262 -1.23 43.38 -42.06
CA LEU A 262 -2.13 43.11 -43.18
C LEU A 262 -3.59 42.90 -42.73
N LEU A 263 -3.80 42.08 -41.71
CA LEU A 263 -5.15 41.84 -41.15
C LEU A 263 -5.74 43.10 -40.52
N ARG A 264 -4.90 43.93 -39.87
CA ARG A 264 -5.33 45.20 -39.29
C ARG A 264 -5.79 46.17 -40.38
N LYS A 265 -5.02 46.32 -41.46
CA LYS A 265 -5.38 47.14 -42.62
C LYS A 265 -6.67 46.67 -43.29
N GLU A 266 -6.85 45.36 -43.47
CA GLU A 266 -8.10 44.78 -43.97
C GLU A 266 -9.31 45.16 -43.10
N LYS A 267 -9.16 45.05 -41.78
CA LYS A 267 -10.20 45.40 -40.82
C LYS A 267 -10.50 46.90 -40.84
N GLU A 268 -9.47 47.73 -40.87
CA GLU A 268 -9.60 49.19 -40.95
C GLU A 268 -10.31 49.61 -42.25
N TYR A 269 -9.97 49.00 -43.39
CA TYR A 269 -10.65 49.21 -44.67
C TYR A 269 -12.15 48.84 -44.59
N THR A 270 -12.47 47.68 -44.02
CA THR A 270 -13.86 47.24 -43.86
C THR A 270 -14.66 48.18 -42.96
N ILE A 271 -14.07 48.61 -41.84
CA ILE A 271 -14.70 49.58 -40.93
C ILE A 271 -14.91 50.94 -41.62
N ALA A 272 -13.93 51.40 -42.41
CA ALA A 272 -14.07 52.63 -43.17
C ALA A 272 -15.22 52.55 -44.18
N ARG A 273 -15.34 51.43 -44.91
CA ARG A 273 -16.47 51.19 -45.83
C ARG A 273 -17.82 51.13 -45.12
N GLN A 274 -17.90 50.47 -43.97
CA GLN A 274 -19.12 50.46 -43.15
C GLN A 274 -19.54 51.86 -42.67
N LYS A 275 -18.57 52.73 -42.33
CA LYS A 275 -18.87 54.12 -41.95
C LYS A 275 -19.44 54.92 -43.12
N ILE A 276 -18.93 54.71 -44.33
CA ILE A 276 -19.46 55.31 -45.57
C ILE A 276 -20.89 54.82 -45.81
N GLU A 277 -21.09 53.51 -45.76
CA GLU A 277 -22.41 52.88 -45.94
C GLU A 277 -23.44 53.43 -44.94
N PHE A 278 -23.08 53.51 -43.66
CA PHE A 278 -23.95 54.04 -42.60
C PHE A 278 -24.29 55.51 -42.81
N SER A 279 -23.34 56.32 -43.27
CA SER A 279 -23.56 57.75 -43.52
C SER A 279 -24.49 58.00 -44.70
N LEU A 280 -24.43 57.14 -45.73
CA LEU A 280 -25.30 57.20 -46.92
C LEU A 280 -26.64 56.46 -46.75
N GLU A 281 -26.82 55.64 -45.71
CA GLU A 281 -28.02 54.82 -45.50
C GLU A 281 -29.31 55.65 -45.45
N SER A 282 -29.30 56.78 -44.74
CA SER A 282 -30.46 57.67 -44.69
C SER A 282 -30.81 58.24 -46.07
N PHE A 283 -29.80 58.63 -46.85
CA PHE A 283 -29.95 59.17 -48.20
C PHE A 283 -30.43 58.11 -49.18
N TYR A 284 -29.90 56.88 -49.10
CA TYR A 284 -30.38 55.75 -49.89
C TYR A 284 -31.85 55.45 -49.61
N ARG A 285 -32.25 55.36 -48.34
CA ARG A 285 -33.65 55.12 -47.97
C ARG A 285 -34.58 56.21 -48.50
N SER A 286 -34.14 57.47 -48.39
CA SER A 286 -34.88 58.62 -48.91
C SER A 286 -35.04 58.56 -50.43
N ALA A 287 -33.93 58.35 -51.16
CA ALA A 287 -33.93 58.25 -52.62
C ALA A 287 -34.74 57.04 -53.13
N SER A 288 -34.59 55.88 -52.50
CA SER A 288 -35.34 54.67 -52.83
C SER A 288 -36.84 54.84 -52.61
N SER A 289 -37.23 55.46 -51.48
CA SER A 289 -38.63 55.80 -51.20
C SER A 289 -39.18 56.80 -52.21
N LEU A 290 -38.41 57.84 -52.55
CA LEU A 290 -38.80 58.84 -53.56
C LEU A 290 -39.04 58.18 -54.92
N VAL A 291 -38.09 57.38 -55.40
CA VAL A 291 -38.19 56.64 -56.65
C VAL A 291 -39.43 55.75 -56.67
N PHE A 292 -39.69 55.02 -55.59
CA PHE A 292 -40.88 54.18 -55.47
C PHE A 292 -42.19 55.00 -55.56
N GLN A 293 -42.27 56.13 -54.87
CA GLN A 293 -43.44 57.01 -54.90
C GLN A 293 -43.67 57.63 -56.28
N LEU A 294 -42.60 58.08 -56.94
CA LEU A 294 -42.66 58.64 -58.30
C LEU A 294 -43.10 57.59 -59.32
N ASN A 295 -42.55 56.38 -59.25
CA ASN A 295 -42.99 55.28 -60.10
C ASN A 295 -44.47 54.95 -59.90
N LYS A 296 -44.94 54.94 -58.66
CA LYS A 296 -46.34 54.62 -58.34
C LYS A 296 -47.33 55.72 -58.79
N ARG A 297 -46.97 57.00 -58.65
CA ARG A 297 -47.89 58.13 -58.87
C ARG A 297 -47.73 58.82 -60.23
N HIS A 298 -46.52 58.87 -60.76
CA HIS A 298 -46.17 59.75 -61.88
C HIS A 298 -45.67 59.04 -63.15
N VAL A 299 -45.27 57.77 -63.07
CA VAL A 299 -44.85 57.01 -64.27
C VAL A 299 -46.07 56.33 -64.91
N THR A 300 -46.23 56.47 -66.23
CA THR A 300 -47.33 55.83 -67.00
C THR A 300 -46.84 54.54 -67.65
N ARG A 301 -47.75 53.72 -68.20
CA ARG A 301 -47.42 52.41 -68.81
C ARG A 301 -46.43 52.51 -69.99
N HIS A 302 -46.34 53.66 -70.65
CA HIS A 302 -45.48 53.90 -71.80
C HIS A 302 -44.14 54.56 -71.43
N MET A 303 -43.88 54.78 -70.14
CA MET A 303 -42.63 55.34 -69.64
C MET A 303 -41.83 54.27 -68.91
N SER A 304 -40.51 54.30 -69.08
CA SER A 304 -39.60 53.47 -68.30
C SER A 304 -39.67 53.86 -66.82
N ILE A 305 -39.46 52.91 -65.92
CA ILE A 305 -39.45 53.16 -64.47
C ILE A 305 -38.11 53.75 -64.04
N PHE A 306 -38.10 54.52 -62.95
CA PHE A 306 -36.86 54.88 -62.28
C PHE A 306 -36.35 53.69 -61.46
N ARG A 307 -35.03 53.48 -61.45
CA ARG A 307 -34.36 52.59 -60.51
C ARG A 307 -33.37 53.36 -59.66
N CYS A 308 -33.39 53.09 -58.36
CA CYS A 308 -32.34 53.50 -57.43
C CYS A 308 -31.34 52.34 -57.30
N ILE A 309 -30.10 52.55 -57.76
CA ILE A 309 -29.02 51.57 -57.67
C ILE A 309 -28.18 51.86 -56.43
N ASP A 310 -27.91 50.82 -55.65
CA ASP A 310 -27.11 50.89 -54.45
C ASP A 310 -25.70 50.36 -54.70
N ARG A 311 -24.69 51.23 -54.70
CA ARG A 311 -23.26 50.87 -54.76
C ARG A 311 -22.48 51.43 -53.57
N ARG A 312 -23.15 51.65 -52.43
CA ARG A 312 -22.55 52.26 -51.23
C ARG A 312 -21.36 51.49 -50.67
N PHE A 313 -21.38 50.16 -50.76
CA PHE A 313 -20.30 49.32 -50.25
C PHE A 313 -19.07 49.28 -51.19
N GLU A 314 -19.30 49.27 -52.50
CA GLU A 314 -18.24 49.10 -53.51
C GLU A 314 -17.56 50.43 -53.86
N THR A 315 -18.33 51.39 -54.37
CA THR A 315 -17.82 52.70 -54.80
C THR A 315 -18.12 53.80 -53.78
N GLY A 316 -19.17 53.65 -52.97
CA GLY A 316 -19.63 54.72 -52.07
C GLY A 316 -20.63 55.66 -52.74
N GLU A 317 -21.33 55.17 -53.75
CA GLU A 317 -22.23 55.96 -54.59
C GLU A 317 -23.64 55.34 -54.59
N ILE A 318 -24.65 56.21 -54.69
CA ILE A 318 -26.04 55.85 -54.96
C ILE A 318 -26.43 56.65 -56.19
N PHE A 319 -27.07 56.02 -57.17
CA PHE A 319 -27.57 56.77 -58.31
C PHE A 319 -28.97 56.34 -58.71
N VAL A 320 -29.72 57.30 -59.25
CA VAL A 320 -31.05 57.10 -59.81
C VAL A 320 -30.95 57.21 -61.32
N LYS A 321 -31.44 56.20 -62.03
CA LYS A 321 -31.46 56.19 -63.49
C LYS A 321 -32.79 55.69 -64.04
N TRP A 322 -33.00 55.87 -65.33
CA TRP A 322 -34.05 55.14 -66.05
C TRP A 322 -33.67 53.67 -66.15
N ASP A 323 -34.68 52.80 -66.13
CA ASP A 323 -34.47 51.35 -66.22
C ASP A 323 -33.68 50.94 -67.47
N GLU A 324 -34.08 51.46 -68.63
CA GLU A 324 -33.50 51.13 -69.93
C GLU A 324 -32.13 51.78 -70.17
N ALA A 325 -31.71 52.73 -69.33
CA ALA A 325 -30.46 53.47 -69.50
C ALA A 325 -29.26 52.69 -68.95
N ALA A 326 -28.09 52.92 -69.54
CA ALA A 326 -26.82 52.41 -69.02
C ALA A 326 -26.50 53.03 -67.64
N ASP A 327 -25.59 52.41 -66.89
CA ASP A 327 -25.20 52.90 -65.56
C ASP A 327 -24.50 54.27 -65.61
N ASP A 328 -23.87 54.61 -66.73
CA ASP A 328 -23.18 55.89 -66.95
C ASP A 328 -24.17 57.06 -67.20
N GLU A 329 -25.41 56.76 -67.58
CA GLU A 329 -26.48 57.73 -67.88
C GLU A 329 -27.42 57.92 -66.68
N TRP A 330 -26.85 58.23 -65.52
CA TRP A 330 -27.60 58.52 -64.32
C TRP A 330 -28.22 59.92 -64.33
N LEU A 331 -29.31 60.08 -63.57
CA LEU A 331 -30.04 61.34 -63.40
C LEU A 331 -29.68 62.06 -62.11
N LEU A 332 -29.59 61.31 -61.01
CA LEU A 332 -29.09 61.79 -59.73
C LEU A 332 -27.94 60.89 -59.30
N LEU A 333 -26.86 61.47 -58.79
CA LEU A 333 -25.73 60.77 -58.18
C LEU A 333 -25.48 61.34 -56.79
N ILE A 334 -25.53 60.49 -55.78
CA ILE A 334 -25.31 60.81 -54.37
C ILE A 334 -24.04 60.10 -53.93
N TYR A 335 -23.06 60.83 -53.44
CA TYR A 335 -21.80 60.27 -52.94
C TYR A 335 -21.23 61.07 -51.77
N ILE A 336 -20.28 60.49 -51.05
CA ILE A 336 -19.57 61.17 -49.96
C ILE A 336 -18.34 61.89 -50.53
N LYS A 337 -18.16 63.16 -50.13
CA LYS A 337 -16.98 63.94 -50.52
C LYS A 337 -15.70 63.29 -49.96
N ASN A 338 -14.71 63.08 -50.82
CA ASN A 338 -13.41 62.47 -50.49
C ASN A 338 -13.48 61.11 -49.76
N ASN A 339 -14.58 60.36 -49.88
CA ASN A 339 -14.81 59.09 -49.17
C ASN A 339 -14.66 59.19 -47.64
N SER A 340 -14.86 60.38 -47.07
CA SER A 340 -14.76 60.63 -45.64
C SER A 340 -16.14 60.98 -45.06
N PRO A 341 -16.64 60.25 -44.04
CA PRO A 341 -17.98 60.48 -43.48
C PRO A 341 -18.17 61.87 -42.85
N ASP A 342 -17.09 62.62 -42.65
CA ASP A 342 -17.08 63.94 -42.01
C ASP A 342 -17.22 65.10 -43.01
N GLU A 343 -16.96 64.88 -44.30
CA GLU A 343 -16.83 65.94 -45.31
C GLU A 343 -18.14 66.28 -46.05
N GLY A 344 -19.25 65.66 -45.65
CA GLY A 344 -20.58 65.90 -46.22
C GLY A 344 -20.88 65.05 -47.46
N ILE A 345 -22.15 65.10 -47.87
CA ILE A 345 -22.73 64.31 -48.94
C ILE A 345 -23.04 65.23 -50.11
N VAL A 346 -22.62 64.85 -51.30
CA VAL A 346 -22.83 65.60 -52.54
C VAL A 346 -23.93 64.92 -53.34
N ILE A 347 -24.89 65.72 -53.82
CA ILE A 347 -25.90 65.28 -54.77
C ILE A 347 -25.66 66.04 -56.08
N GLU A 348 -25.31 65.30 -57.13
CA GLU A 348 -25.23 65.80 -58.49
C GLU A 348 -26.52 65.49 -59.24
N ASP A 349 -27.03 66.50 -59.91
CA ASP A 349 -28.29 66.47 -60.63
C ASP A 349 -28.06 66.76 -62.13
N LYS A 350 -28.38 65.75 -62.96
CA LYS A 350 -28.35 65.75 -64.43
C LYS A 350 -29.75 65.75 -65.05
N THR A 351 -30.80 65.99 -64.26
CA THR A 351 -32.18 66.02 -64.76
C THR A 351 -32.43 67.15 -65.76
N ASN A 352 -31.63 68.22 -65.70
CA ASN A 352 -31.65 69.33 -66.65
C ASN A 352 -30.62 69.12 -67.77
N PRO A 353 -31.02 69.09 -69.05
CA PRO A 353 -30.09 68.86 -70.16
C PRO A 353 -29.10 70.01 -70.40
N GLU A 354 -29.39 71.21 -69.88
CA GLU A 354 -28.59 72.42 -70.14
C GLU A 354 -27.55 72.73 -69.05
N LYS A 355 -27.78 72.27 -67.81
CA LYS A 355 -26.90 72.55 -66.66
C LYS A 355 -26.93 71.41 -65.66
N ASN A 356 -25.75 70.92 -65.30
CA ASN A 356 -25.58 70.00 -64.17
C ASN A 356 -25.45 70.83 -62.89
N ILE A 357 -26.22 70.49 -61.87
CA ILE A 357 -26.23 71.20 -60.59
C ILE A 357 -25.67 70.26 -59.52
N SER A 358 -24.78 70.75 -58.67
CA SER A 358 -24.27 70.00 -57.53
C SER A 358 -24.62 70.72 -56.22
N HIS A 359 -25.15 69.96 -55.27
CA HIS A 359 -25.51 70.44 -53.94
C HIS A 359 -24.75 69.66 -52.87
N GLU A 360 -24.12 70.36 -51.94
CA GLU A 360 -23.45 69.76 -50.78
C GLU A 360 -24.35 69.85 -49.55
N PHE A 361 -24.54 68.72 -48.87
CA PHE A 361 -25.36 68.57 -47.69
C PHE A 361 -24.55 67.97 -46.53
N LYS A 362 -24.90 68.34 -45.30
CA LYS A 362 -24.40 67.63 -44.12
C LYS A 362 -25.23 66.36 -43.89
N ASN A 363 -24.68 65.37 -43.18
CA ASN A 363 -25.40 64.11 -42.88
C ASN A 363 -26.75 64.34 -42.17
N ASN A 364 -26.89 65.44 -41.42
CA ASN A 364 -28.12 65.80 -40.71
C ASN A 364 -29.16 66.53 -41.59
N GLU A 365 -28.81 66.95 -42.81
CA GLU A 365 -29.67 67.75 -43.68
C GLU A 365 -30.44 66.89 -44.71
N ILE A 366 -30.80 65.68 -44.31
CA ILE A 366 -31.51 64.70 -45.16
C ILE A 366 -32.83 65.24 -45.73
N PHE A 367 -33.59 66.03 -44.95
CA PHE A 367 -34.87 66.57 -45.42
C PHE A 367 -34.69 67.59 -46.54
N LYS A 368 -33.70 68.50 -46.41
CA LYS A 368 -33.38 69.46 -47.47
C LYS A 368 -32.93 68.75 -48.74
N ALA A 369 -32.08 67.73 -48.59
CA ALA A 369 -31.65 66.89 -49.70
C ALA A 369 -32.84 66.18 -50.37
N SER A 370 -33.76 65.63 -49.58
CA SER A 370 -34.97 64.99 -50.08
C SER A 370 -35.84 65.97 -50.88
N ASP A 371 -36.07 67.18 -50.37
CA ASP A 371 -36.86 68.20 -51.05
C ASP A 371 -36.24 68.57 -52.41
N THR A 372 -34.90 68.77 -52.45
CA THR A 372 -34.21 69.04 -53.72
C THR A 372 -34.34 67.90 -54.73
N MET A 373 -34.23 66.63 -54.30
CA MET A 373 -34.39 65.48 -55.20
C MET A 373 -35.83 65.35 -55.72
N VAL A 374 -36.82 65.63 -54.88
CA VAL A 374 -38.24 65.62 -55.26
C VAL A 374 -38.49 66.67 -56.34
N ASP A 375 -38.01 67.90 -56.14
CA ASP A 375 -38.20 68.98 -57.09
C ASP A 375 -37.57 68.66 -58.45
N SER A 376 -36.31 68.20 -58.46
CA SER A 376 -35.59 67.84 -59.68
C SER A 376 -36.28 66.74 -60.49
N LEU A 377 -36.64 65.63 -59.85
CA LEU A 377 -37.28 64.51 -60.55
C LEU A 377 -38.71 64.84 -60.99
N THR A 378 -39.46 65.61 -60.18
CA THR A 378 -40.82 66.02 -60.55
C THR A 378 -40.80 66.96 -61.75
N GLN A 379 -39.87 67.92 -61.78
CA GLN A 379 -39.68 68.80 -62.94
C GLN A 379 -39.29 68.02 -64.20
N LEU A 380 -38.42 67.02 -64.08
CA LEU A 380 -38.05 66.14 -65.20
C LEU A 380 -39.25 65.39 -65.76
N ILE A 381 -40.08 64.79 -64.89
CA ILE A 381 -41.29 64.08 -65.33
C ILE A 381 -42.27 65.06 -65.99
N ALA A 382 -42.47 66.25 -65.41
CA ALA A 382 -43.36 67.28 -65.98
C ALA A 382 -42.92 67.67 -67.40
N ARG A 383 -41.63 67.89 -67.63
CA ARG A 383 -41.08 68.20 -68.97
C ARG A 383 -41.23 67.03 -69.94
N LYS A 384 -40.98 65.79 -69.51
CA LYS A 384 -41.18 64.60 -70.34
C LYS A 384 -42.65 64.44 -70.75
N ARG A 385 -43.59 64.70 -69.85
CA ARG A 385 -45.03 64.68 -70.16
C ARG A 385 -45.42 65.77 -71.14
N ALA A 386 -44.93 67.00 -70.97
CA ALA A 386 -45.20 68.11 -71.89
C ALA A 386 -44.68 67.83 -73.31
N LYS A 387 -43.53 67.15 -73.44
CA LYS A 387 -43.00 66.70 -74.74
C LYS A 387 -43.83 65.61 -75.41
N ASN A 388 -44.60 64.83 -74.67
CA ASN A 388 -45.44 63.76 -75.21
C ASN A 388 -46.88 64.24 -75.53
N SER A 389 -47.27 65.43 -75.06
CA SER A 389 -48.58 66.04 -75.34
C SER A 389 -48.58 67.00 -76.54
N ASN A 390 -47.40 67.38 -77.03
CA ASN A 390 -47.18 68.02 -78.33
C ASN A 390 -46.76 66.95 -79.34
#